data_AF-A0A834K6M4-F1
#
_entry.id   AF-A0A834K6M4-F1
#
_cell.length_a   1.000
_cell.length_b   1.000
_cell.length_c   1.000
_cell.angle_alpha   90.00
_cell.angle_beta   90.00
_cell.angle_gamma   90.00
#
_symmetry.space_group_name_H-M   'P 1'
#
loop_
_entity.id
_entity.type
_entity.pdbx_description
1 polymer ?
#
loop_
_entity_poly.entity_id
_entity_poly.type
_entity_poly.pdbx_seq_one_letter_code
_entity_poly.pdbx_strand_id
1 'polypeptide(L)'
;MHGLVLKTVVVEDSPYIEVEKNGTMSGLFGDVLTELSKIANFTLNTVKFMKEYGRWDEENKIWTGAVGEIAAGRADISISEFSLTNNRLDIIDYIIPIIVSPMHLYIKDPLLYDTKWTGYFKVFDLKVWIFIIVIISIAPSLVTILKMVDNPERGTHRIVSMILENYLEFWGIFCQQGLAGNICWTIRKYKNCVVLITTTSNQLA
;
A
#
# COMPACT_ATOMS: atom_id res chain seq x y z
N MET A 1 60.40 11.72 -11.59
CA MET A 1 59.44 12.74 -11.13
C MET A 1 58.68 12.10 -9.97
N HIS A 2 58.74 12.69 -8.78
CA HIS A 2 58.07 12.14 -7.60
C HIS A 2 56.56 12.31 -7.78
N GLY A 3 55.79 11.22 -7.68
CA GLY A 3 54.33 11.26 -7.80
C GLY A 3 53.70 12.16 -6.74
N LEU A 4 52.54 12.76 -7.06
CA LEU A 4 51.82 13.64 -6.14
C LEU A 4 51.26 12.81 -4.97
N VAL A 5 51.49 13.24 -3.72
CA VAL A 5 50.92 12.59 -2.54
C VAL A 5 49.71 13.39 -2.09
N LEU A 6 48.50 12.85 -2.24
CA LEU A 6 47.26 13.48 -1.81
C LEU A 6 46.92 13.06 -0.38
N LYS A 7 46.64 14.04 0.48
CA LYS A 7 46.12 13.80 1.83
C LYS A 7 44.65 13.45 1.74
N THR A 8 44.30 12.30 2.29
CA THR A 8 42.98 11.72 2.14
C THR A 8 42.27 11.59 3.47
N VAL A 9 41.01 12.00 3.52
CA VAL A 9 40.12 11.74 4.66
C VAL A 9 39.02 10.75 4.25
N VAL A 10 38.87 9.68 5.03
CA VAL A 10 37.90 8.61 4.77
C VAL A 10 36.79 8.66 5.82
N VAL A 11 35.55 8.47 5.39
CA VAL A 11 34.42 8.33 6.31
C VAL A 11 34.28 6.86 6.71
N GLU A 12 34.22 6.59 8.01
CA GLU A 12 34.02 5.24 8.56
C GLU A 12 32.63 4.69 8.20
N ASP A 13 32.49 3.37 8.15
CA ASP A 13 31.23 2.65 7.90
C ASP A 13 30.54 2.97 6.56
N SER A 14 31.31 3.42 5.55
CA SER A 14 30.84 3.49 4.16
C SER A 14 30.64 2.08 3.57
N PRO A 15 29.50 1.76 2.94
CA PRO A 15 29.28 0.47 2.30
C PRO A 15 30.01 0.34 0.96
N TYR A 16 30.66 1.39 0.48
CA TYR A 16 31.35 1.42 -0.83
C TYR A 16 32.88 1.42 -0.71
N ILE A 17 33.39 1.46 0.52
CA ILE A 17 34.82 1.48 0.81
C ILE A 17 35.08 0.53 1.97
N GLU A 18 36.02 -0.37 1.77
CA GLU A 18 36.60 -1.17 2.83
C GLU A 18 38.06 -0.73 2.98
N VAL A 19 38.48 -0.48 4.22
CA VAL A 19 39.88 -0.12 4.49
C VAL A 19 40.53 -1.28 5.23
N GLU A 20 41.49 -1.91 4.56
CA GLU A 20 42.26 -3.00 5.12
C GLU A 20 43.28 -2.50 6.16
N LYS A 21 43.73 -3.41 7.05
CA LYS A 21 44.73 -3.09 8.09
C LYS A 21 46.09 -2.61 7.55
N ASN A 22 46.39 -2.95 6.30
CA ASN A 22 47.60 -2.52 5.59
C ASN A 22 47.47 -1.09 5.03
N GLY A 23 46.33 -0.42 5.20
CA GLY A 23 46.03 0.90 4.66
C GLY A 23 45.55 0.90 3.20
N THR A 24 45.42 -0.27 2.58
CA THR A 24 44.84 -0.43 1.25
C THR A 24 43.35 -0.22 1.32
N MET A 25 42.83 0.58 0.38
CA MET A 25 41.39 0.78 0.24
C MET A 25 40.88 -0.13 -0.87
N SER A 26 39.87 -0.92 -0.55
CA SER A 26 39.14 -1.79 -1.46
C SER A 26 37.66 -1.40 -1.51
N GLY A 27 36.89 -2.05 -2.38
CA GLY A 27 35.50 -1.69 -2.64
C GLY A 27 35.36 -0.71 -3.80
N LEU A 28 34.12 -0.37 -4.16
CA LEU A 28 33.82 0.35 -5.40
C LEU A 28 34.64 1.64 -5.56
N PHE A 29 34.71 2.49 -4.54
CA PHE A 29 35.47 3.74 -4.64
C PHE A 29 36.98 3.52 -4.48
N GLY A 30 37.41 2.55 -3.68
CA GLY A 30 38.82 2.19 -3.50
C GLY A 30 39.46 1.66 -4.78
N ASP A 31 38.75 0.78 -5.50
CA ASP A 31 39.21 0.18 -6.75
C ASP A 31 39.30 1.23 -7.86
N VAL A 32 38.27 2.10 -7.99
CA VAL A 32 38.27 3.20 -8.97
C VAL A 32 39.43 4.16 -8.70
N LEU A 33 39.67 4.53 -7.44
CA LEU A 33 40.78 5.42 -7.09
C LEU A 33 42.13 4.76 -7.28
N THR A 34 42.23 3.45 -7.04
CA THR A 34 43.45 2.69 -7.30
C THR A 34 43.82 2.75 -8.78
N GLU A 35 42.87 2.52 -9.68
CA GLU A 35 43.11 2.64 -11.12
C GLU A 35 43.40 4.08 -11.55
N LEU A 36 42.69 5.06 -10.99
CA LEU A 36 42.94 6.47 -11.25
C LEU A 36 44.34 6.90 -10.80
N SER A 37 44.81 6.39 -9.66
CA SER A 37 46.13 6.68 -9.10
C SER A 37 47.27 6.21 -10.02
N LYS A 38 47.09 5.07 -10.70
CA LYS A 38 48.04 4.52 -11.68
C LYS A 38 48.11 5.38 -12.95
N ILE A 39 46.96 5.85 -13.43
CA ILE A 39 46.87 6.66 -14.67
C ILE A 39 47.40 8.07 -14.43
N ALA A 40 47.02 8.71 -13.33
CA ALA A 40 47.39 10.09 -13.01
C ALA A 40 48.67 10.21 -12.18
N ASN A 41 49.31 9.09 -11.82
CA ASN A 41 50.57 9.01 -11.08
C ASN A 41 50.57 9.81 -9.76
N PHE A 42 49.56 9.54 -8.93
CA PHE A 42 49.48 10.03 -7.55
C PHE A 42 49.42 8.89 -6.55
N THR A 43 49.72 9.16 -5.29
CA THR A 43 49.53 8.23 -4.17
C THR A 43 48.62 8.84 -3.13
N LEU A 44 47.87 7.99 -2.44
CA LEU A 44 46.96 8.41 -1.39
C LEU A 44 47.64 8.23 -0.04
N ASN A 45 47.56 9.24 0.81
CA ASN A 45 47.99 9.16 2.20
C ASN A 45 46.81 9.47 3.12
N THR A 46 46.26 8.44 3.75
CA THR A 46 45.12 8.58 4.65
C THR A 46 45.55 9.27 5.93
N VAL A 47 45.10 10.52 6.12
CA VAL A 47 45.48 11.34 7.28
C VAL A 47 44.53 11.14 8.46
N LYS A 48 43.25 10.84 8.19
CA LYS A 48 42.21 10.80 9.22
C LYS A 48 41.02 9.94 8.79
N PHE A 49 40.43 9.27 9.76
CA PHE A 49 39.13 8.61 9.66
C PHE A 49 38.10 9.44 10.39
N MET A 50 36.96 9.70 9.74
CA MET A 50 35.88 10.53 10.26
C MET A 50 34.60 9.73 10.36
N LYS A 51 33.84 9.90 11.44
CA LYS A 51 32.50 9.29 11.56
C LYS A 51 31.41 10.09 10.86
N GLU A 52 31.66 11.39 10.68
CA GLU A 52 30.70 12.32 10.11
C GLU A 52 31.14 12.75 8.71
N TYR A 53 30.20 12.72 7.76
CA TYR A 53 30.37 13.30 6.42
C TYR A 53 30.64 14.80 6.49
N GLY A 54 29.93 15.48 7.38
CA GLY A 54 30.05 16.91 7.62
C GLY A 54 28.73 17.65 7.51
N ARG A 55 28.47 18.47 8.52
CA ARG A 55 27.28 19.31 8.63
C ARG A 55 27.73 20.76 8.84
N TRP A 56 26.91 21.70 8.39
CA TRP A 56 27.10 23.10 8.74
C TRP A 56 26.79 23.31 10.22
N ASP A 57 27.75 23.83 10.96
CA ASP A 57 27.56 24.29 12.33
C ASP A 57 27.25 25.79 12.31
N GLU A 58 26.02 26.15 12.67
CA GLU A 58 25.56 27.54 12.69
C GLU A 58 26.21 28.38 13.79
N GLU A 59 26.60 27.76 14.92
CA GLU A 59 27.18 28.46 16.05
C GLU A 59 28.60 28.92 15.74
N ASN A 60 29.42 27.98 15.26
CA ASN A 60 30.82 28.24 14.94
C ASN A 60 31.04 28.72 13.49
N LYS A 61 29.99 28.69 12.65
CA LYS A 61 30.04 29.02 11.21
C LYS A 61 31.11 28.24 10.45
N ILE A 62 31.23 26.95 10.76
CA ILE A 62 32.20 26.04 10.13
C ILE A 62 31.53 24.75 9.71
N TRP A 63 32.12 24.06 8.75
CA TRP A 63 31.74 22.68 8.43
C TRP A 63 32.45 21.70 9.36
N THR A 64 31.70 20.72 9.85
CA THR A 64 32.23 19.58 10.60
C THR A 64 32.57 18.41 9.67
N GLY A 65 33.04 17.29 10.24
CA GLY A 65 33.21 16.04 9.50
C GLY A 65 34.27 16.09 8.40
N ALA A 66 34.18 15.15 7.46
CA ALA A 66 35.07 15.07 6.32
C ALA A 66 35.04 16.33 5.45
N VAL A 67 33.86 16.90 5.19
CA VAL A 67 33.72 18.18 4.45
C VAL A 67 34.48 19.32 5.15
N GLY A 68 34.43 19.38 6.48
CA GLY A 68 35.17 20.36 7.27
C GLY A 68 36.69 20.24 7.17
N GLU A 69 37.23 19.02 7.05
CA GLU A 69 38.67 18.79 6.86
C GLU A 69 39.15 19.27 5.49
N ILE A 70 38.33 19.08 4.44
CA ILE A 70 38.61 19.59 3.09
C ILE A 70 38.51 21.11 3.06
N ALA A 71 37.41 21.68 3.58
CA ALA A 71 37.18 23.12 3.60
C ALA A 71 38.27 23.88 4.39
N ALA A 72 38.84 23.25 5.42
CA ALA A 72 39.94 23.82 6.20
C ALA A 72 41.34 23.57 5.60
N GLY A 73 41.44 22.90 4.44
CA GLY A 73 42.72 22.58 3.78
C GLY A 73 43.59 21.57 4.54
N ARG A 74 43.00 20.78 5.45
CA ARG A 74 43.73 19.75 6.21
C ARG A 74 43.81 18.42 5.46
N ALA A 75 42.89 18.18 4.54
CA ALA A 75 42.92 17.09 3.57
C ALA A 75 42.69 17.64 2.16
N ASP A 76 43.25 16.96 1.15
CA ASP A 76 43.15 17.36 -0.26
C ASP A 76 41.94 16.70 -0.93
N ILE A 77 41.64 15.44 -0.59
CA ILE A 77 40.48 14.70 -1.10
C ILE A 77 39.78 13.93 0.01
N SER A 78 38.47 13.70 -0.16
CA SER A 78 37.71 12.79 0.69
C SER A 78 37.09 11.66 -0.12
N ILE A 79 37.06 10.47 0.46
CA ILE A 79 36.54 9.26 -0.19
C ILE A 79 35.38 8.74 0.65
N SER A 80 34.16 8.87 0.12
CA SER A 80 32.90 8.33 0.66
C SER A 80 31.72 8.67 -0.28
N GLU A 81 30.53 8.17 0.02
CA GLU A 81 29.27 8.47 -0.66
C GLU A 81 28.68 9.83 -0.26
N PHE A 82 29.24 10.91 -0.81
CA PHE A 82 28.70 12.24 -0.58
C PHE A 82 27.50 12.54 -1.48
N SER A 83 26.40 12.99 -0.89
CA SER A 83 25.29 13.60 -1.64
C SER A 83 25.72 14.98 -2.17
N LEU A 84 25.55 15.16 -3.49
CA LEU A 84 25.74 16.44 -4.17
C LEU A 84 24.63 17.41 -3.72
N THR A 85 24.99 18.46 -2.99
CA THR A 85 24.05 19.46 -2.48
C THR A 85 24.60 20.86 -2.72
N ASN A 86 23.73 21.84 -2.98
CA ASN A 86 24.15 23.22 -3.29
C ASN A 86 25.01 23.82 -2.16
N ASN A 87 24.60 23.64 -0.91
CA ASN A 87 25.34 24.17 0.24
C ASN A 87 26.78 23.63 0.35
N ARG A 88 27.04 22.41 -0.14
CA ARG A 88 28.39 21.84 -0.15
C ARG A 88 29.17 22.26 -1.40
N LEU A 89 28.49 22.42 -2.55
CA LEU A 89 29.09 22.89 -3.80
C LEU A 89 29.67 24.31 -3.68
N ASP A 90 29.14 25.14 -2.79
CA ASP A 90 29.67 26.49 -2.56
C ASP A 90 31.09 26.49 -1.94
N ILE A 91 31.55 25.36 -1.41
CA ILE A 91 32.77 25.27 -0.55
C ILE A 91 33.71 24.16 -0.98
N ILE A 92 33.18 23.07 -1.55
CA ILE A 92 33.98 21.95 -2.06
C ILE A 92 33.52 21.56 -3.46
N ASP A 93 34.50 21.15 -4.28
CA ASP A 93 34.24 20.60 -5.60
C ASP A 93 34.04 19.09 -5.54
N TYR A 94 33.22 18.58 -6.47
CA TYR A 94 32.92 17.16 -6.61
C TYR A 94 33.42 16.64 -7.96
N ILE A 95 33.81 15.36 -7.98
CA ILE A 95 33.96 14.62 -9.23
C ILE A 95 32.59 14.35 -9.85
N ILE A 96 32.59 13.91 -11.11
CA ILE A 96 31.39 13.45 -11.80
C ILE A 96 30.75 12.31 -10.98
N PRO A 97 29.44 12.37 -10.69
CA PRO A 97 28.78 11.38 -9.85
C PRO A 97 28.85 9.99 -10.50
N ILE A 98 29.39 9.03 -9.75
CA ILE A 98 29.52 7.62 -10.19
C ILE A 98 28.21 6.85 -9.93
N ILE A 99 27.47 7.24 -8.88
CA ILE A 99 26.21 6.60 -8.47
C ILE A 99 25.10 7.66 -8.46
N VAL A 100 23.97 7.35 -9.10
CA VAL A 100 22.74 8.14 -9.03
C VAL A 100 21.70 7.33 -8.29
N SER A 101 21.40 7.73 -7.04
CA SER A 101 20.40 7.07 -6.21
C SER A 101 19.13 7.93 -6.12
N PRO A 102 18.00 7.51 -6.72
CA PRO A 102 16.72 8.20 -6.57
C PRO A 102 16.15 8.00 -5.15
N MET A 103 15.40 9.00 -4.68
CA MET A 103 14.71 8.92 -3.38
C MET A 103 13.50 7.98 -3.49
N HIS A 104 13.52 6.89 -2.74
CA HIS A 104 12.42 5.93 -2.66
C HIS A 104 11.79 5.91 -1.26
N LEU A 105 10.47 5.95 -1.20
CA LEU A 105 9.71 5.75 0.03
C LEU A 105 9.43 4.26 0.22
N TYR A 106 10.06 3.65 1.22
CA TYR A 106 9.80 2.26 1.58
C TYR A 106 8.70 2.19 2.62
N ILE A 107 7.55 1.63 2.24
CA ILE A 107 6.44 1.33 3.15
C ILE A 107 6.43 -0.18 3.36
N LYS A 108 6.40 -0.61 4.62
CA LYS A 108 6.24 -2.02 4.94
C LYS A 108 4.96 -2.54 4.30
N ASP A 109 5.08 -3.62 3.52
CA ASP A 109 3.92 -4.29 2.94
C ASP A 109 2.94 -4.65 4.06
N PRO A 110 1.67 -4.19 4.01
CA PRO A 110 0.64 -4.56 4.97
C PRO A 110 0.22 -6.03 4.76
N LEU A 111 1.15 -6.97 4.88
CA LEU A 111 0.87 -8.40 4.82
C LEU A 111 0.10 -8.83 6.06
N LEU A 112 -1.23 -8.75 5.97
CA LEU A 112 -2.18 -9.62 6.64
C LEU A 112 -3.26 -9.98 5.63
N TYR A 113 -2.91 -10.87 4.68
CA TYR A 113 -3.88 -11.68 3.95
C TYR A 113 -4.54 -12.68 4.91
N ASP A 114 -5.16 -12.17 5.97
CA ASP A 114 -6.20 -12.91 6.65
C ASP A 114 -7.45 -12.66 5.82
N THR A 115 -8.01 -13.70 5.22
CA THR A 115 -9.26 -13.61 4.45
C THR A 115 -10.38 -13.28 5.42
N LYS A 116 -10.53 -11.99 5.72
CA LYS A 116 -11.56 -11.48 6.63
C LYS A 116 -12.91 -11.75 5.97
N TRP A 117 -13.55 -12.87 6.33
CA TRP A 117 -14.92 -13.21 5.94
C TRP A 117 -15.91 -12.08 6.29
N THR A 118 -15.58 -11.26 7.28
CA THR A 118 -16.30 -10.03 7.62
C THR A 118 -16.31 -8.97 6.51
N GLY A 119 -15.39 -9.06 5.54
CA GLY A 119 -15.36 -8.21 4.35
C GLY A 119 -16.62 -8.34 3.49
N TYR A 120 -17.21 -9.54 3.40
CA TYR A 120 -18.47 -9.75 2.66
C TYR A 120 -19.64 -8.99 3.29
N PHE A 121 -19.69 -8.90 4.63
CA PHE A 121 -20.75 -8.18 5.34
C PHE A 121 -20.51 -6.67 5.39
N LYS A 122 -19.28 -6.19 5.13
CA LYS A 122 -18.92 -4.77 5.10
C LYS A 122 -19.50 -4.02 3.88
N VAL A 123 -20.05 -4.74 2.89
CA VAL A 123 -20.68 -4.14 1.71
C VAL A 123 -21.88 -3.27 2.08
N PHE A 124 -22.61 -3.65 3.14
CA PHE A 124 -23.75 -2.88 3.65
C PHE A 124 -23.56 -2.51 5.12
N ASP A 125 -24.07 -1.33 5.50
CA ASP A 125 -24.13 -0.92 6.90
C ASP A 125 -25.10 -1.84 7.67
N LEU A 126 -24.85 -2.04 8.97
CA LEU A 126 -25.66 -2.86 9.87
C LEU A 126 -27.14 -2.42 9.87
N LYS A 127 -27.40 -1.12 9.69
CA LYS A 127 -28.76 -0.57 9.54
C LYS A 127 -29.49 -1.14 8.32
N VAL A 128 -28.79 -1.27 7.19
CA VAL A 128 -29.36 -1.82 5.95
C VAL A 128 -29.62 -3.31 6.12
N TRP A 129 -28.72 -4.05 6.75
CA TRP A 129 -28.94 -5.46 7.09
C TRP A 129 -30.19 -5.67 7.96
N ILE A 130 -30.37 -4.85 9.00
CA ILE A 130 -31.58 -4.87 9.83
C ILE A 130 -32.81 -4.59 8.98
N PHE A 131 -32.76 -3.57 8.11
CA PHE A 131 -33.89 -3.21 7.25
C PHE A 131 -34.28 -4.33 6.28
N ILE A 132 -33.30 -5.04 5.71
CA ILE A 132 -33.52 -6.23 4.86
C ILE A 132 -34.25 -7.32 5.65
N ILE A 133 -33.79 -7.65 6.85
CA ILE A 133 -34.42 -8.67 7.71
C ILE A 133 -35.87 -8.30 8.06
N VAL A 134 -36.11 -7.01 8.35
CA VAL A 134 -37.44 -6.48 8.65
C VAL A 134 -38.37 -6.64 7.45
N ILE A 135 -37.93 -6.25 6.23
CA ILE A 135 -38.74 -6.40 5.01
C ILE A 135 -39.06 -7.87 4.73
N ILE A 136 -38.05 -8.75 4.80
CA ILE A 136 -38.23 -10.19 4.58
C ILE A 136 -39.20 -10.81 5.59
N SER A 137 -39.31 -10.24 6.80
CA SER A 137 -40.24 -10.73 7.82
C SER A 137 -41.67 -10.16 7.66
N ILE A 138 -41.80 -8.88 7.31
CA ILE A 138 -43.10 -8.18 7.25
C ILE A 138 -43.88 -8.54 5.98
N ALA A 139 -43.23 -8.63 4.82
CA ALA A 139 -43.93 -8.90 3.56
C ALA A 139 -44.70 -10.25 3.52
N PRO A 140 -44.08 -11.40 3.86
CA PRO A 140 -44.79 -12.69 3.88
C PRO A 140 -45.83 -12.80 5.02
N SER A 141 -45.58 -12.15 6.16
CA SER A 141 -46.55 -12.13 7.26
C SER A 141 -47.82 -11.37 6.88
N LEU A 142 -47.69 -10.21 6.22
CA LEU A 142 -48.83 -9.47 5.69
C LEU A 142 -49.66 -10.30 4.69
N VAL A 143 -48.99 -10.97 3.75
CA VAL A 143 -49.68 -11.85 2.77
C VAL A 143 -50.36 -13.03 3.45
N THR A 144 -49.75 -13.61 4.47
CA THR A 144 -50.35 -14.70 5.25
C THR A 144 -51.61 -14.23 5.98
N ILE A 145 -51.57 -13.04 6.60
CA ILE A 145 -52.73 -12.45 7.29
C ILE A 145 -53.88 -12.21 6.29
N LEU A 146 -53.59 -11.66 5.10
CA LEU A 146 -54.60 -11.45 4.06
C LEU A 146 -55.24 -12.78 3.61
N LYS A 147 -54.42 -13.83 3.40
CA LYS A 147 -54.92 -15.18 3.06
C LYS A 147 -55.77 -15.79 4.17
N MET A 148 -55.49 -15.45 5.43
CA MET A 148 -56.24 -15.93 6.60
C MET A 148 -57.58 -15.21 6.77
N VAL A 149 -57.62 -13.89 6.53
CA VAL A 149 -58.86 -13.10 6.57
C VAL A 149 -59.84 -13.52 5.47
N ASP A 150 -59.34 -13.86 4.28
CA ASP A 150 -60.17 -14.32 3.15
C ASP A 150 -60.76 -15.73 3.34
N ASN A 151 -60.14 -16.59 4.17
CA ASN A 151 -60.59 -17.98 4.37
C ASN A 151 -60.52 -18.43 5.85
N PRO A 152 -61.49 -18.03 6.70
CA PRO A 152 -61.43 -18.25 8.14
C PRO A 152 -61.66 -19.70 8.63
N GLU A 153 -62.07 -20.65 7.77
CA GLU A 153 -62.48 -22.01 8.19
C GLU A 153 -61.37 -23.09 8.15
N ARG A 154 -60.08 -22.73 8.12
CA ARG A 154 -58.98 -23.71 7.97
C ARG A 154 -58.27 -24.03 9.29
N GLY A 155 -58.24 -25.32 9.67
CA GLY A 155 -57.64 -25.81 10.91
C GLY A 155 -56.12 -25.65 11.05
N THR A 156 -55.62 -25.70 12.30
CA THR A 156 -54.28 -25.28 12.75
C THR A 156 -53.09 -25.90 11.99
N HIS A 157 -53.11 -27.19 11.65
CA HIS A 157 -52.00 -27.83 10.93
C HIS A 157 -51.83 -27.29 9.49
N ARG A 158 -52.93 -26.80 8.88
CA ARG A 158 -52.88 -26.16 7.55
C ARG A 158 -52.36 -24.72 7.60
N ILE A 159 -52.39 -24.07 8.77
CA ILE A 159 -51.90 -22.70 8.94
C ILE A 159 -50.37 -22.66 8.93
N VAL A 160 -49.72 -23.60 9.62
CA VAL A 160 -48.24 -23.67 9.69
C VAL A 160 -47.65 -23.95 8.31
N SER A 161 -48.24 -24.89 7.55
CA SER A 161 -47.77 -25.17 6.19
C SER A 161 -47.93 -23.97 5.26
N MET A 162 -49.02 -23.21 5.38
CA MET A 162 -49.23 -21.98 4.60
C MET A 162 -48.23 -20.88 4.92
N ILE A 163 -47.89 -20.69 6.20
CA ILE A 163 -46.86 -19.73 6.60
C ILE A 163 -45.52 -20.12 5.97
N LEU A 164 -45.13 -21.39 6.11
CA LEU A 164 -43.85 -21.87 5.58
C LEU A 164 -43.77 -21.74 4.05
N GLU A 165 -44.82 -22.14 3.33
CA GLU A 165 -44.91 -21.99 1.87
C GLU A 165 -44.78 -20.51 1.45
N ASN A 166 -45.52 -19.61 2.10
CA ASN A 166 -45.44 -18.17 1.80
C ASN A 166 -44.03 -17.61 2.08
N TYR A 167 -43.40 -17.99 3.21
CA TYR A 167 -42.06 -17.54 3.54
C TYR A 167 -41.01 -18.06 2.54
N LEU A 168 -41.13 -19.32 2.10
CA LEU A 168 -40.25 -19.91 1.10
C LEU A 168 -40.43 -19.27 -0.28
N GLU A 169 -41.66 -18.94 -0.68
CA GLU A 169 -41.95 -18.18 -1.91
C GLU A 169 -41.28 -16.79 -1.87
N PHE A 170 -41.45 -16.04 -0.79
CA PHE A 170 -40.82 -14.73 -0.62
C PHE A 170 -39.30 -14.79 -0.56
N TRP A 171 -38.74 -15.82 0.09
CA TRP A 171 -37.30 -16.07 0.11
C TRP A 171 -36.77 -16.37 -1.30
N GLY A 172 -37.50 -17.17 -2.09
CA GLY A 172 -37.19 -17.42 -3.50
C GLY A 172 -37.16 -16.15 -4.34
N ILE A 173 -38.18 -15.28 -4.19
CA ILE A 173 -38.23 -13.97 -4.86
C ILE A 173 -37.04 -13.09 -4.46
N PHE A 174 -36.70 -13.03 -3.17
CA PHE A 174 -35.57 -12.24 -2.67
C PHE A 174 -34.24 -12.72 -3.24
N CYS A 175 -34.02 -14.03 -3.28
CA CYS A 175 -32.83 -14.64 -3.88
C CYS A 175 -32.85 -14.66 -5.42
N GLN A 176 -33.88 -14.08 -6.06
CA GLN A 176 -34.12 -14.14 -7.51
C GLN A 176 -34.13 -15.58 -8.07
N GLN A 177 -34.42 -16.55 -7.19
CA GLN A 177 -34.60 -17.93 -7.58
C GLN A 177 -36.05 -18.06 -8.03
N GLY A 178 -36.26 -18.13 -9.35
CA GLY A 178 -37.59 -18.38 -9.91
C GLY A 178 -38.13 -19.70 -9.40
N LEU A 179 -38.95 -19.67 -8.36
CA LEU A 179 -39.61 -20.86 -7.84
C LEU A 179 -40.64 -21.28 -8.90
N ALA A 180 -40.37 -22.38 -9.62
CA ALA A 180 -41.19 -22.93 -10.69
C ALA A 180 -42.52 -23.55 -10.19
N GLY A 181 -43.11 -23.01 -9.13
CA GLY A 181 -44.37 -23.44 -8.53
C GLY A 181 -45.42 -22.34 -8.61
N ASN A 182 -46.33 -22.44 -9.59
CA ASN A 182 -47.68 -21.88 -9.61
C ASN A 182 -47.93 -20.42 -9.15
N ILE A 183 -46.98 -19.49 -9.31
CA ILE A 183 -47.29 -18.04 -9.19
C ILE A 183 -48.37 -17.58 -10.20
N CYS A 184 -48.60 -18.35 -11.27
CA CYS A 184 -49.68 -18.14 -12.23
C CYS A 184 -51.10 -18.30 -11.64
N TRP A 185 -51.28 -19.03 -10.53
CA TRP A 185 -52.62 -19.27 -9.97
C TRP A 185 -53.06 -18.25 -8.90
N THR A 186 -52.14 -17.65 -8.15
CA THR A 186 -52.52 -16.74 -7.05
C THR A 186 -52.92 -15.34 -7.56
N ILE A 187 -52.34 -14.88 -8.68
CA ILE A 187 -52.70 -13.58 -9.28
C ILE A 187 -54.07 -13.64 -9.96
N ARG A 188 -54.58 -14.83 -10.32
CA ARG A 188 -55.87 -14.96 -11.01
C ARG A 188 -57.10 -14.83 -10.10
N LYS A 189 -56.92 -14.65 -8.78
CA LYS A 189 -58.05 -14.64 -7.81
C LYS A 189 -58.24 -13.36 -6.98
N TYR A 190 -57.47 -12.29 -7.19
CA TYR A 190 -57.80 -10.97 -6.66
C TYR A 190 -58.42 -10.11 -7.76
N LYS A 191 -59.73 -10.29 -7.99
CA LYS A 191 -60.53 -9.33 -8.76
C LYS A 191 -60.45 -7.98 -8.03
N ASN A 192 -59.74 -7.02 -8.64
CA ASN A 192 -59.75 -5.56 -8.38
C ASN A 192 -58.49 -4.92 -7.77
N CYS A 193 -57.33 -5.56 -7.70
CA CYS A 193 -56.09 -4.82 -7.42
C CYS A 193 -54.95 -5.24 -8.36
N VAL A 194 -54.81 -4.51 -9.46
CA VAL A 194 -53.70 -4.64 -10.41
C VAL A 194 -52.53 -3.81 -9.87
N VAL A 195 -51.54 -4.48 -9.27
CA VAL A 195 -50.20 -3.90 -9.10
C VAL A 195 -49.35 -4.47 -10.22
N LEU A 196 -49.25 -3.71 -11.31
CA LEU A 196 -48.35 -4.00 -12.44
C LEU A 196 -46.91 -3.71 -12.00
N ILE A 197 -46.12 -4.74 -11.74
CA ILE A 197 -44.66 -4.64 -11.85
C ILE A 197 -44.29 -5.19 -13.22
N THR A 198 -44.29 -4.30 -14.23
CA THR A 198 -43.79 -4.64 -15.56
C THR A 198 -42.26 -4.59 -15.53
N THR A 199 -41.60 -5.73 -15.66
CA THR A 199 -40.22 -5.76 -16.13
C THR A 199 -40.25 -6.00 -17.64
N THR A 200 -40.14 -4.92 -18.41
CA THR A 200 -39.90 -4.98 -19.86
C THR A 200 -38.51 -5.56 -20.10
N SER A 201 -38.41 -6.82 -20.53
CA SER A 201 -37.20 -7.32 -21.18
C SER A 201 -37.38 -7.24 -22.70
N ASN A 202 -36.90 -6.15 -23.29
CA ASN A 202 -36.59 -6.10 -24.72
C ASN A 202 -35.59 -7.21 -25.04
N GLN A 203 -36.03 -8.24 -25.78
CA GLN A 203 -35.11 -9.08 -26.53
C GLN A 203 -35.00 -8.52 -27.95
N LEU A 204 -33.83 -7.94 -28.23
CA LEU A 204 -33.32 -7.74 -29.58
C LEU A 204 -32.95 -9.13 -30.14
N ALA A 205 -33.54 -9.47 -31.28
CA ALA A 205 -32.92 -10.27 -32.32
C ALA A 205 -32.64 -9.34 -33.50
#